data_AF-A0A923LW02-F1
#
_entry.id   AF-A0A923LW02-F1
#
_cell.length_a   1.000
_cell.length_b   1.000
_cell.length_c   1.000
_cell.angle_alpha   90.00
_cell.angle_beta   90.00
_cell.angle_gamma   90.00
#
_symmetry.space_group_name_H-M   'P 1'
#
loop_
_entity.id
_entity.type
_entity.pdbx_description
1 polymer ?
#
loop_
_entity_poly.entity_id
_entity_poly.type
_entity_poly.pdbx_seq_one_letter_code
_entity_poly.pdbx_strand_id
1 'polypeptide(L)' 'MPKEWTGNLVGLMHVHKITNKMLGDEMGVTDRYVSMVLNGHREPPDAETRFTEAVNALISEQDQHSTT' A
#
# COMPACT_ATOMS: atom_id res chain seq x y z
N MET A 1 -4.86 9.10 15.35
CA MET A 1 -3.47 9.43 14.99
C MET A 1 -3.01 8.35 14.02
N PRO A 2 -2.38 8.69 12.88
CA PRO A 2 -1.80 7.67 12.00
C PRO A 2 -0.76 6.84 12.76
N LYS A 3 -0.73 5.53 12.51
CA LYS A 3 0.26 4.63 13.12
C LYS A 3 1.61 4.83 12.45
N GLU A 4 2.71 4.59 13.15
CA GLU A 4 4.06 4.83 12.62
C GLU A 4 4.31 4.10 11.28
N TRP A 5 3.80 2.87 11.14
CA TRP A 5 3.93 2.07 9.93
C TRP A 5 3.29 2.72 8.69
N THR A 6 2.25 3.55 8.83
CA THR A 6 1.59 4.18 7.67
C THR A 6 2.51 5.20 7.01
N GLY A 7 3.35 5.89 7.78
CA GLY A 7 4.35 6.82 7.25
C GLY A 7 5.44 6.09 6.46
N ASN A 8 5.95 4.99 7.01
CA ASN A 8 6.95 4.15 6.35
C ASN A 8 6.42 3.56 5.05
N LEU A 9 5.19 3.03 5.06
CA LEU A 9 4.55 2.47 3.88
C LEU A 9 4.33 3.53 2.79
N VAL A 10 3.83 4.72 3.14
CA VAL A 10 3.63 5.81 2.18
C VAL A 10 4.96 6.26 1.58
N GLY A 11 6.03 6.31 2.37
CA GLY A 11 7.38 6.58 1.87
C GLY A 11 7.83 5.54 0.83
N LEU A 12 7.65 4.25 1.14
CA LEU A 12 7.97 3.15 0.22
C LEU A 12 7.15 3.23 -1.08
N MET A 13 5.85 3.49 -0.97
CA MET A 13 4.97 3.69 -2.13
C MET A 13 5.45 4.84 -3.03
N HIS A 14 5.89 5.96 -2.45
CA HIS A 14 6.42 7.09 -3.22
C HIS A 14 7.70 6.73 -4.00
N VAL A 15 8.62 5.98 -3.38
CA VAL A 15 9.87 5.54 -4.03
C VAL A 15 9.57 4.69 -5.28
N HIS A 16 8.60 3.79 -5.18
CA HIS A 16 8.21 2.87 -6.26
C HIS A 16 7.05 3.37 -7.14
N LYS A 17 6.66 4.64 -6.99
CA LYS A 17 5.54 5.26 -7.74
C LYS A 17 4.22 4.47 -7.64
N ILE A 18 3.99 3.80 -6.51
CA ILE A 18 2.77 3.05 -6.23
C ILE A 18 1.69 4.02 -5.77
N THR A 19 0.52 3.96 -6.42
CA THR A 19 -0.62 4.82 -6.08
C THR A 19 -1.62 4.10 -5.18
N ASN A 20 -2.46 4.86 -4.46
CA ASN A 20 -3.57 4.29 -3.68
C ASN A 20 -4.53 3.47 -4.55
N LYS A 21 -4.66 3.81 -5.84
CA LYS A 21 -5.45 3.05 -6.80
C LYS A 21 -4.83 1.67 -7.03
N MET A 22 -3.54 1.60 -7.38
CA MET A 22 -2.84 0.33 -7.59
C MET A 22 -2.90 -0.56 -6.35
N LEU A 23 -2.65 0.01 -5.18
CA LEU A 23 -2.73 -0.71 -3.91
C LEU A 23 -4.16 -1.18 -3.61
N GLY A 24 -5.17 -0.38 -3.97
CA GLY A 24 -6.57 -0.77 -3.86
C GLY A 24 -6.93 -1.93 -4.78
N ASP A 25 -6.54 -1.84 -6.05
CA ASP A 25 -6.76 -2.87 -7.07
C ASP A 25 -6.12 -4.20 -6.64
N GLU A 26 -4.87 -4.17 -6.14
CA GLU A 26 -4.14 -5.34 -5.63
C GLU A 26 -4.85 -5.99 -4.42
N MET A 27 -5.33 -5.19 -3.48
CA MET A 27 -6.01 -5.70 -2.28
C MET A 27 -7.50 -6.01 -2.49
N GLY A 28 -8.06 -5.74 -3.67
CA GLY A 28 -9.50 -5.87 -3.94
C GLY A 28 -10.37 -4.88 -3.16
N VAL A 29 -9.87 -3.67 -2.89
CA VAL A 29 -10.55 -2.60 -2.15
C VAL A 29 -10.51 -1.27 -2.90
N THR A 30 -11.29 -0.29 -2.47
CA THR A 30 -11.28 1.03 -3.12
C THR A 30 -10.06 1.86 -2.72
N ASP A 31 -9.61 2.74 -3.61
CA ASP A 31 -8.61 3.78 -3.34
C ASP A 31 -8.99 4.67 -2.13
N ARG A 32 -10.29 4.94 -1.96
CA ARG A 32 -10.83 5.64 -0.80
C ARG A 32 -10.63 4.83 0.48
N TYR A 33 -10.80 3.51 0.45
CA TYR A 33 -10.55 2.66 1.60
C TYR A 33 -9.08 2.68 2.01
N VAL A 34 -8.16 2.53 1.04
CA VAL A 34 -6.71 2.68 1.26
C VAL A 34 -6.41 4.01 1.94
N SER A 35 -6.94 5.11 1.40
CA SER A 35 -6.75 6.45 1.95
C SER A 35 -7.31 6.59 3.37
N MET A 36 -8.45 5.97 3.69
CA MET A 36 -9.01 6.00 5.03
C MET A 36 -8.12 5.26 6.03
N VAL A 37 -7.53 4.13 5.66
CA VAL A 37 -6.65 3.35 6.55
C VAL A 37 -5.32 4.07 6.77
N LEU A 38 -4.67 4.56 5.71
CA LEU A 38 -3.37 5.25 5.80
C LEU A 38 -3.44 6.56 6.60
N ASN A 39 -4.60 7.24 6.59
CA ASN A 39 -4.83 8.44 7.38
C ASN A 39 -5.34 8.13 8.81
N GLY A 40 -5.47 6.86 9.19
CA GLY A 40 -5.93 6.46 10.52
C GLY A 40 -7.43 6.69 10.77
N HIS A 41 -8.24 6.87 9.73
CA HIS A 41 -9.70 6.92 9.84
C HIS A 41 -10.34 5.54 9.98
N ARG A 42 -9.62 4.47 9.58
CA ARG A 42 -10.03 3.07 9.73
C ARG A 42 -8.86 2.23 10.19
N GLU A 43 -9.13 1.30 11.09
CA GLU A 43 -8.15 0.35 11.61
C GLU A 43 -8.69 -1.08 11.51
N PRO A 44 -8.67 -1.68 10.31
CA PRO A 44 -9.01 -3.09 10.18
C PRO A 44 -7.98 -3.95 10.93
N PRO A 45 -8.35 -5.17 11.35
CA PRO A 45 -7.37 -6.13 11.85
C PRO A 45 -6.30 -6.38 10.78
N ASP A 46 -5.05 -6.55 11.23
CA ASP A 46 -3.90 -6.89 10.39
C ASP A 46 -3.62 -5.90 9.22
N ALA A 47 -4.04 -4.63 9.39
CA ALA A 47 -3.86 -3.59 8.40
C ALA A 47 -2.40 -3.44 7.93
N GLU A 48 -1.47 -3.44 8.89
CA GLU A 48 -0.03 -3.26 8.61
C GLU A 48 0.52 -4.38 7.73
N THR A 49 0.26 -5.63 8.11
CA THR A 49 0.69 -6.81 7.36
C THR A 49 0.10 -6.81 5.96
N ARG A 50 -1.23 -6.67 5.84
CA ARG A 50 -1.92 -6.73 4.55
C ARG A 50 -1.45 -5.64 3.58
N PHE A 51 -1.27 -4.41 4.06
CA PHE A 51 -0.83 -3.31 3.21
C PHE A 51 0.64 -3.46 2.82
N THR A 52 1.49 -3.92 3.73
CA THR A 52 2.91 -4.15 3.46
C THR A 52 3.12 -5.27 2.43
N GLU A 53 2.37 -6.38 2.56
CA GLU A 53 2.40 -7.49 1.60
C GLU A 53 1.98 -7.04 0.21
N ALA A 54 0.88 -6.29 0.09
CA ALA A 54 0.39 -5.79 -1.20
C ALA A 54 1.37 -4.80 -1.85
N VAL A 55 2.01 -3.90 -1.07
CA VAL A 55 3.04 -3.02 -1.61
C VAL A 55 4.26 -3.82 -2.10
N ASN A 56 4.72 -4.82 -1.32
CA ASN A 56 5.85 -5.66 -1.72
C ASN A 56 5.55 -6.50 -2.97
N ALA A 57 4.32 -6.97 -3.14
CA ALA A 57 3.88 -7.66 -4.35
C ALA A 57 4.00 -6.75 -5.58
N LEU A 58 3.46 -5.52 -5.50
CA LEU A 58 3.57 -4.53 -6.57
C LEU A 58 5.01 -4.15 -6.91
N ILE A 59 5.88 -4.02 -5.91
CA ILE A 59 7.33 -3.77 -6.14
C ILE A 59 7.95 -4.94 -6.90
N SER A 60 7.66 -6.17 -6.45
CA SER A 60 8.18 -7.38 -7.08
C SER A 60 7.74 -7.48 -8.55
N GLU A 61 6.48 -7.17 -8.85
CA GLU A 61 5.96 -7.15 -10.23
C GLU A 61 6.68 -6.13 -11.11
N GLN A 62 6.96 -4.92 -10.59
CA GLN A 62 7.71 -3.90 -11.32
C GLN A 62 9.15 -4.33 -11.65
N ASP A 63 9.82 -4.99 -10.70
CA ASP A 63 11.19 -5.48 -10.89
C ASP A 63 11.24 -6.60 -11.95
N GLN A 64 10.26 -7.50 -11.97
CA GLN A 64 10.17 -8.55 -13.00
C GLN A 64 9.93 -7.95 -14.40
N HIS A 65 9.11 -6.92 -14.52
CA HIS A 65 8.82 -6.26 -15.81
C HIS A 65 9.97 -5.40 -16.34
N SER A 66 10.90 -4.97 -15.48
CA SER A 66 12.06 -4.17 -15.88
C SER A 66 13.19 -4.99 -16.50
N THR A 67 13.10 -6.33 -16.47
CA THR A 67 14.17 -7.26 -16.90
C THR A 67 13.87 -7.96 -18.25
N THR A 68 12.88 -7.49 -19.03
CA THR A 68 12.57 -7.99 -20.38
C THR A 68 12.74 -6.89 -21.41
#